data_AF-A0A813FMP2-F1
#
_entry.id   AF-A0A813FMP2-F1
#
_cell.length_a   1.000
_cell.length_b   1.000
_cell.length_c   1.000
_cell.angle_alpha   90.00
_cell.angle_beta   90.00
_cell.angle_gamma   90.00
#
_symmetry.space_group_name_H-M   'P 1'
#
loop_
_entity.id
_entity.type
_entity.pdbx_description
1 polymer ?
#
loop_
_entity_poly.entity_id
_entity_poly.type
_entity_poly.pdbx_seq_one_letter_code
_entity_poly.pdbx_strand_id
1 'polypeptide(L)'
;MAPSANRMLVSAVLAAATYSASQLITAFVASPAAASTQPVHLRPRGSVALQATDPTQTLHTPYTPYTHPTPYTPVVLEIALYSEALNKAKLELEQKFQESEAGRQGLQARIAELQARIAELESQLAARADSGTSAMPTSINSVQSLPQAAAAAIPPPTSINSMQQQQQLQQQLQQQKQQKQQQHQLQQRQERIQRRQQQSLPQAAAAAIPPTHTLHTRGGGEWDISDADIEKFYAELTTGGKGGDPPKESVVGGLIVKFFHGEFTPQGFKRYAGHWKGPPPGNIGKKDIAVGMDGLKVQMKNPMFVTKGGVGYGVDETLKVVDDGKGWVWLAAEMSPGGLAIELFKSVPFGKRALLVAKQSDVEEMFSKVNWAVALGNIEKTFGGPLIKQR
;
A
#
# COMPACT_ATOMS: atom_id res chain seq x y z
N MET A 1 -46.26 -18.18 -15.90
CA MET A 1 -46.07 -16.91 -15.19
C MET A 1 -44.58 -16.75 -14.90
N ALA A 2 -43.91 -15.78 -15.53
CA ALA A 2 -42.49 -15.53 -15.31
C ALA A 2 -42.28 -14.86 -13.94
N PRO A 3 -41.32 -15.32 -13.11
CA PRO A 3 -41.02 -14.66 -11.85
C PRO A 3 -40.52 -13.23 -12.10
N SER A 4 -41.01 -12.26 -11.32
CA SER A 4 -40.64 -10.85 -11.48
C SER A 4 -39.15 -10.66 -11.22
N ALA A 5 -38.49 -9.86 -12.06
CA ALA A 5 -37.05 -9.58 -11.99
C ALA A 5 -36.58 -9.11 -10.60
N ASN A 6 -37.47 -8.45 -9.85
CA ASN A 6 -37.20 -8.00 -8.48
C ASN A 6 -36.96 -9.17 -7.50
N ARG A 7 -37.59 -10.33 -7.70
CA ARG A 7 -37.35 -11.51 -6.85
C ARG A 7 -35.96 -12.11 -7.06
N MET A 8 -35.44 -12.09 -8.29
CA MET A 8 -34.09 -12.58 -8.55
C MET A 8 -33.02 -11.66 -7.97
N LEU A 9 -33.22 -10.34 -8.04
CA LEU A 9 -32.29 -9.37 -7.46
C LEU A 9 -32.18 -9.50 -5.94
N VAL A 10 -33.33 -9.61 -5.25
CA VAL A 10 -33.39 -9.77 -3.79
C VAL A 10 -32.69 -11.07 -3.35
N SER A 11 -32.89 -12.16 -4.11
CA SER A 11 -32.24 -13.44 -3.84
C SER A 11 -30.72 -13.38 -3.98
N ALA A 12 -30.23 -12.69 -5.00
CA ALA A 12 -28.80 -12.50 -5.24
C ALA A 12 -28.13 -11.65 -4.15
N VAL A 13 -28.78 -10.58 -3.70
CA VAL A 13 -28.27 -9.73 -2.60
C VAL A 13 -28.22 -10.52 -1.29
N LEU A 14 -29.24 -11.32 -1.00
CA LEU A 14 -29.28 -12.13 0.23
C LEU A 14 -28.17 -13.20 0.23
N ALA A 15 -27.91 -13.84 -0.92
CA ALA A 15 -26.83 -14.81 -1.07
C ALA A 15 -25.43 -14.19 -0.94
N ALA A 16 -25.23 -12.97 -1.44
CA ALA A 16 -23.97 -12.25 -1.28
C ALA A 16 -23.72 -11.88 0.19
N ALA A 17 -24.76 -11.42 0.90
CA ALA A 17 -24.65 -11.05 2.32
C ALA A 17 -24.31 -12.26 3.22
N THR A 18 -24.93 -13.41 2.97
CA THR A 18 -24.64 -14.64 3.74
C THR A 18 -23.24 -15.17 3.46
N TYR A 19 -22.74 -15.07 2.23
CA TYR A 19 -21.37 -15.43 1.88
C TYR A 19 -20.33 -14.52 2.57
N SER A 20 -20.57 -13.21 2.62
CA SER A 20 -19.67 -12.28 3.32
C SER A 20 -19.66 -12.50 4.84
N ALA A 21 -20.82 -12.76 5.44
CA ALA A 21 -20.93 -13.02 6.89
C ALA A 21 -20.20 -14.30 7.30
N SER A 22 -20.28 -15.35 6.48
CA SER A 22 -19.60 -16.63 6.76
C SER A 22 -18.07 -16.50 6.71
N GLN A 23 -17.53 -15.74 5.75
CA GLN A 23 -16.08 -15.47 5.68
C GLN A 23 -15.55 -14.70 6.90
N LEU A 24 -16.32 -13.74 7.43
CA LEU A 24 -15.92 -12.99 8.62
C LEU A 24 -15.86 -13.87 9.89
N ILE A 25 -16.80 -14.81 10.04
CA ILE A 25 -16.83 -15.73 11.17
C ILE A 25 -15.62 -16.68 11.12
N THR A 26 -15.29 -17.20 9.93
CA THR A 26 -14.12 -18.08 9.75
C THR A 26 -12.80 -17.36 10.07
N ALA A 27 -12.68 -16.07 9.74
CA ALA A 27 -11.50 -15.28 10.07
C ALA A 27 -11.31 -15.07 11.59
N PHE A 28 -12.40 -14.98 12.36
CA PHE A 28 -12.34 -14.73 13.79
C PHE A 28 -12.02 -15.97 14.63
N VAL A 29 -12.50 -17.14 14.22
CA VAL A 29 -12.26 -18.41 14.95
C VAL A 29 -10.82 -18.92 14.78
N ALA A 30 -10.10 -18.46 13.75
CA ALA A 30 -8.76 -18.95 13.41
C ALA A 30 -7.58 -18.21 14.08
N SER A 31 -7.81 -17.24 14.97
CA SER A 31 -6.72 -16.49 15.61
C SER A 31 -6.24 -17.18 16.90
N PRO A 32 -5.01 -17.72 16.96
CA PRO A 32 -4.48 -18.31 18.19
C PRO A 32 -4.14 -17.22 19.22
N ALA A 33 -4.45 -17.50 20.49
CA ALA A 33 -4.18 -16.61 21.62
C ALA A 33 -2.68 -16.34 21.79
N ALA A 34 -2.32 -15.07 22.01
CA ALA A 34 -0.94 -14.63 22.18
C ALA A 34 -0.35 -15.19 23.49
N ALA A 35 0.74 -15.96 23.38
CA ALA A 35 1.50 -16.45 24.53
C ALA A 35 2.38 -15.34 25.12
N SER A 36 2.42 -15.25 26.44
CA SER A 36 3.17 -14.25 27.19
C SER A 36 4.68 -14.52 27.19
N THR A 37 5.47 -13.48 26.96
CA THR A 37 6.93 -13.52 26.95
C THR A 37 7.50 -13.08 28.30
N GLN A 38 8.26 -13.97 28.95
CA GLN A 38 9.13 -13.64 30.09
C GLN A 38 10.57 -13.35 29.59
N PRO A 39 11.32 -12.43 30.22
CA PRO A 39 12.65 -12.03 29.76
C PRO A 39 13.76 -12.96 30.25
N VAL A 40 14.70 -13.29 29.36
CA VAL A 40 15.89 -14.13 29.64
C VAL A 40 17.15 -13.26 29.76
N HIS A 41 17.88 -13.42 30.86
CA HIS A 41 19.16 -12.78 31.16
C HIS A 41 20.32 -13.31 30.29
N LEU A 42 21.11 -12.39 29.73
CA LEU A 42 22.34 -12.69 28.98
C LEU A 42 23.58 -12.61 29.86
N ARG A 43 24.49 -13.59 29.70
CA ARG A 43 25.81 -13.67 30.36
C ARG A 43 26.92 -13.56 29.30
N PRO A 44 28.01 -12.81 29.54
CA PRO A 44 29.03 -12.55 28.52
C PRO A 44 30.17 -13.59 28.54
N ARG A 45 30.69 -13.97 27.37
CA ARG A 45 31.96 -14.69 27.22
C ARG A 45 32.75 -14.26 25.98
N GLY A 46 33.93 -13.71 26.23
CA GLY A 46 35.25 -14.22 25.80
C GLY A 46 35.57 -14.30 24.30
N SER A 47 36.48 -13.44 23.87
CA SER A 47 37.13 -13.39 22.56
C SER A 47 38.22 -14.47 22.40
N VAL A 48 38.31 -15.05 21.21
CA VAL A 48 39.45 -15.88 20.76
C VAL A 48 39.93 -15.34 19.42
N ALA A 49 41.23 -15.00 19.36
CA ALA A 49 41.92 -14.53 18.16
C ALA A 49 42.31 -15.70 17.25
N LEU A 50 42.16 -15.52 15.94
CA LEU A 50 42.66 -16.45 14.93
C LEU A 50 43.73 -15.79 14.06
N GLN A 51 44.75 -16.60 13.81
CA GLN A 51 46.04 -16.33 13.21
C GLN A 51 45.93 -16.32 11.67
N ALA A 52 46.66 -15.42 11.02
CA ALA A 52 46.67 -15.22 9.59
C ALA A 52 47.56 -16.24 8.85
N THR A 53 47.10 -16.72 7.70
CA THR A 53 47.93 -17.39 6.69
C THR A 53 47.74 -16.73 5.33
N ASP A 54 48.88 -16.52 4.69
CA ASP A 54 49.12 -15.87 3.41
C ASP A 54 48.94 -16.85 2.24
N PRO A 55 48.41 -16.43 1.09
CA PRO A 55 48.76 -17.10 -0.16
C PRO A 55 49.06 -16.13 -1.30
N THR A 56 50.30 -16.22 -1.80
CA THR A 56 50.70 -15.73 -3.12
C THR A 56 50.71 -16.91 -4.08
N GLN A 57 49.91 -16.87 -5.15
CA GLN A 57 50.23 -17.55 -6.41
C GLN A 57 49.35 -17.01 -7.56
N THR A 58 50.02 -16.40 -8.53
CA THR A 58 49.49 -15.88 -9.79
C THR A 58 49.66 -16.94 -10.88
N LEU A 59 48.60 -17.18 -11.66
CA LEU A 59 48.64 -17.98 -12.89
C LEU A 59 47.81 -17.27 -13.97
N HIS A 60 48.51 -16.72 -14.96
CA HIS A 60 47.94 -16.11 -16.15
C HIS A 60 47.66 -17.20 -17.20
N THR A 61 46.46 -17.17 -17.81
CA THR A 61 46.19 -17.83 -19.09
C THR A 61 45.57 -16.81 -20.07
N PRO A 62 45.93 -16.86 -21.37
CA PRO A 62 45.44 -15.93 -22.38
C PRO A 62 44.04 -16.32 -22.90
N TYR A 63 43.15 -15.32 -22.98
CA TYR A 63 41.78 -15.43 -23.47
C TYR A 63 41.72 -15.04 -24.96
N THR A 64 41.14 -15.90 -25.80
CA THR A 64 40.81 -15.58 -27.21
C THR A 64 39.35 -15.12 -27.32
N PRO A 65 39.04 -14.04 -28.06
CA PRO A 65 37.67 -13.55 -28.19
C PRO A 65 36.85 -14.37 -29.19
N TYR A 66 35.73 -14.92 -28.73
CA TYR A 66 34.67 -15.48 -29.58
C TYR A 66 33.60 -14.41 -29.83
N THR A 67 33.43 -14.00 -31.08
CA THR A 67 32.31 -13.17 -31.54
C THR A 67 31.11 -14.05 -31.87
N HIS A 68 30.06 -13.99 -31.04
CA HIS A 68 28.75 -14.53 -31.36
C HIS A 68 27.87 -13.45 -32.00
N PRO A 69 27.24 -13.69 -33.16
CA PRO A 69 26.18 -12.85 -33.69
C PRO A 69 24.88 -13.10 -32.90
N THR A 70 24.25 -12.03 -32.41
CA THR A 70 22.98 -12.05 -31.67
C THR A 70 21.79 -11.96 -32.62
N PRO A 71 20.81 -12.88 -32.56
CA PRO A 71 19.48 -12.68 -33.12
C PRO A 71 18.48 -12.49 -31.98
N TYR A 72 18.34 -11.26 -31.47
CA TYR A 72 17.31 -10.91 -30.47
C TYR A 72 16.62 -9.60 -30.87
N THR A 73 15.78 -9.67 -31.90
CA THR A 73 14.91 -8.56 -32.32
C THR A 73 13.38 -8.80 -32.24
N PRO A 74 12.82 -10.00 -31.95
CA PRO A 74 11.35 -10.12 -31.89
C PRO A 74 10.72 -9.75 -30.52
N VAL A 75 11.45 -9.76 -29.40
CA VAL A 75 10.84 -9.63 -28.05
C VAL A 75 10.44 -8.19 -27.69
N VAL A 76 11.13 -7.18 -28.25
CA VAL A 76 10.88 -5.77 -27.90
C VAL A 76 9.56 -5.25 -28.48
N LEU A 77 9.15 -5.74 -29.65
CA LEU A 77 7.89 -5.37 -30.29
C LEU A 77 6.66 -5.93 -29.55
N GLU A 78 6.78 -7.11 -28.95
CA GLU A 78 5.69 -7.74 -28.23
C GLU A 78 5.36 -7.02 -26.90
N ILE A 79 6.39 -6.51 -26.22
CA ILE A 79 6.23 -5.72 -24.98
C ILE A 79 5.56 -4.37 -25.26
N ALA A 80 5.90 -3.72 -26.38
CA ALA A 80 5.29 -2.43 -26.75
C ALA A 80 3.77 -2.59 -26.99
N LEU A 81 3.36 -3.62 -27.73
CA LEU A 81 1.95 -3.91 -28.01
C LEU A 81 1.16 -4.23 -26.73
N TYR A 82 1.78 -4.94 -25.78
CA TYR A 82 1.12 -5.26 -24.51
C TYR A 82 0.88 -4.02 -23.63
N SER A 83 1.82 -3.07 -23.63
CA SER A 83 1.68 -1.84 -22.84
C SER A 83 0.57 -0.91 -23.35
N GLU A 84 0.39 -0.82 -24.66
CA GLU A 84 -0.70 -0.04 -25.28
C GLU A 84 -2.08 -0.63 -24.96
N ALA A 85 -2.22 -1.96 -25.06
CA ALA A 85 -3.47 -2.65 -24.71
C ALA A 85 -3.84 -2.45 -23.23
N LEU A 86 -2.85 -2.47 -22.33
CA LEU A 86 -3.07 -2.26 -20.89
C LEU A 86 -3.51 -0.83 -20.57
N ASN A 87 -2.92 0.16 -21.23
CA ASN A 87 -3.30 1.57 -21.08
C ASN A 87 -4.73 1.83 -21.57
N LYS A 88 -5.13 1.21 -22.68
CA LYS A 88 -6.50 1.29 -23.20
C LYS A 88 -7.51 0.67 -22.21
N ALA A 89 -7.22 -0.52 -21.69
CA ALA A 89 -8.09 -1.18 -20.71
C ALA A 89 -8.25 -0.36 -19.42
N LYS A 90 -7.17 0.29 -18.97
CA LYS A 90 -7.22 1.21 -17.81
C LYS A 90 -8.16 2.39 -18.07
N LEU A 91 -8.06 3.03 -19.24
CA LEU A 91 -8.90 4.16 -19.61
C LEU A 91 -10.39 3.77 -19.66
N GLU A 92 -10.70 2.61 -20.25
CA GLU A 92 -12.07 2.09 -20.31
C GLU A 92 -12.64 1.79 -18.91
N LEU A 93 -11.82 1.26 -18.00
CA LEU A 93 -12.24 1.01 -16.62
C LEU A 93 -12.53 2.31 -15.87
N GLU A 94 -11.68 3.32 -16.05
CA GLU A 94 -11.82 4.63 -15.42
C GLU A 94 -13.07 5.36 -15.92
N GLN A 95 -13.38 5.26 -17.22
CA GLN A 95 -14.63 5.76 -17.78
C GLN A 95 -15.86 5.06 -17.16
N LYS A 96 -15.86 3.73 -17.07
CA LYS A 96 -16.96 2.97 -16.44
C LYS A 96 -17.15 3.33 -14.97
N PHE A 97 -16.07 3.62 -14.26
CA PHE A 97 -16.14 4.08 -12.87
C PHE A 97 -16.83 5.45 -12.75
N GLN A 98 -16.49 6.40 -13.63
CA GLN A 98 -17.13 7.72 -13.66
C GLN A 98 -18.63 7.63 -14.00
N GLU A 99 -19.00 6.77 -14.95
CA GLU A 99 -20.41 6.51 -15.30
C GLU A 99 -21.18 5.92 -14.11
N SER A 100 -20.57 4.99 -13.36
CA SER A 100 -21.17 4.43 -12.14
C SER A 100 -21.33 5.47 -11.03
N GLU A 101 -20.37 6.37 -10.84
CA GLU A 101 -20.48 7.45 -9.85
C GLU A 101 -21.60 8.43 -10.21
N ALA A 102 -21.74 8.80 -11.49
CA ALA A 102 -22.86 9.61 -11.96
C ALA A 102 -24.21 8.93 -11.69
N GLY A 103 -24.32 7.63 -11.92
CA GLY A 103 -25.50 6.84 -11.58
C GLY A 103 -25.81 6.85 -10.08
N ARG A 104 -24.78 6.73 -9.23
CA ARG A 104 -24.92 6.79 -7.77
C ARG A 104 -25.40 8.15 -7.29
N GLN A 105 -24.88 9.23 -7.86
CA GLN A 105 -25.32 10.61 -7.56
C GLN A 105 -26.77 10.84 -7.99
N GLY A 106 -27.18 10.33 -9.15
CA GLY A 106 -28.57 10.38 -9.60
C GLY A 106 -29.54 9.66 -8.66
N LEU A 107 -29.15 8.47 -8.18
CA LEU A 107 -29.94 7.74 -7.17
C LEU A 107 -30.02 8.49 -5.84
N GLN A 108 -28.92 9.08 -5.37
CA GLN A 108 -28.93 9.90 -4.15
C GLN A 108 -29.84 11.13 -4.28
N ALA A 109 -29.83 11.82 -5.43
CA ALA A 109 -30.73 12.94 -5.68
C ALA A 109 -32.20 12.52 -5.63
N ARG A 110 -32.54 11.36 -6.21
CA ARG A 110 -33.91 10.83 -6.21
C ARG A 110 -34.36 10.38 -4.82
N ILE A 111 -33.46 9.83 -4.00
CA ILE A 111 -33.74 9.55 -2.59
C ILE A 111 -34.07 10.84 -1.84
N ALA A 112 -33.27 11.90 -2.04
CA ALA A 112 -33.51 13.19 -1.39
C ALA A 112 -34.85 13.83 -1.83
N GLU A 113 -35.21 13.73 -3.11
CA GLU A 113 -36.50 14.19 -3.64
C GLU A 113 -37.68 13.42 -3.00
N LEU A 114 -37.59 12.09 -2.90
CA LEU A 114 -38.61 11.27 -2.25
C LEU A 114 -38.76 11.60 -0.77
N GLN A 115 -37.64 11.85 -0.06
CA GLN A 115 -37.66 12.28 1.33
C GLN A 115 -38.35 13.64 1.50
N ALA A 116 -38.10 14.60 0.60
CA ALA A 116 -38.77 15.90 0.63
C ALA A 116 -40.29 15.77 0.42
N ARG A 117 -40.71 14.89 -0.50
CA ARG A 117 -42.13 14.67 -0.79
C ARG A 117 -42.87 13.96 0.35
N ILE A 118 -42.20 13.04 1.04
CA ILE A 118 -42.75 12.42 2.26
C ILE A 118 -42.97 13.49 3.33
N ALA A 119 -41.98 14.35 3.58
CA ALA A 119 -42.10 15.43 4.56
C ALA A 119 -43.24 16.42 4.23
N GLU A 120 -43.43 16.73 2.94
CA GLU A 120 -44.54 17.59 2.51
C GLU A 120 -45.91 16.92 2.74
N LEU A 121 -46.04 15.63 2.42
CA LEU A 121 -47.27 14.87 2.67
C LEU A 121 -47.57 14.78 4.18
N GLU A 122 -46.56 14.57 5.01
CA GLU A 122 -46.70 14.59 6.48
C GLU A 122 -47.19 15.95 6.99
N SER A 123 -46.65 17.04 6.44
CA SER A 123 -47.10 18.41 6.78
C SER A 123 -48.56 18.67 6.34
N GLN A 124 -48.96 18.23 5.15
CA GLN A 124 -50.33 18.34 4.67
C GLN A 124 -51.31 17.52 5.53
N LEU A 125 -50.90 16.34 5.99
CA LEU A 125 -51.71 15.49 6.85
C LEU A 125 -51.92 16.13 8.23
N ALA A 126 -50.86 16.73 8.79
CA ALA A 126 -50.93 17.47 10.04
C ALA A 126 -51.84 18.70 9.92
N ALA A 127 -51.71 19.50 8.86
CA ALA A 127 -52.56 20.66 8.62
C ALA A 127 -54.05 20.29 8.48
N ARG A 128 -54.35 19.13 7.86
CA ARG A 128 -55.73 18.61 7.78
C ARG A 128 -56.28 18.20 9.15
N ALA A 129 -55.45 17.59 10.00
CA ALA A 129 -55.85 17.20 11.36
C ALA A 129 -56.22 18.45 12.20
N ASP A 130 -55.46 19.53 12.07
CA ASP A 130 -55.71 20.78 12.80
C ASP A 130 -56.90 21.58 12.25
N SER A 131 -57.22 21.43 10.96
CA SER A 131 -58.31 22.20 10.31
C SER A 131 -59.72 21.82 10.78
N GLY A 132 -59.88 20.77 11.59
CA GLY A 132 -61.11 20.51 12.36
C GLY A 132 -62.41 20.35 11.55
N THR A 133 -62.36 20.29 10.22
CA THR A 133 -63.54 20.10 9.37
C THR A 133 -63.96 18.63 9.40
N SER A 134 -64.62 18.26 10.49
CA SER A 134 -65.50 17.09 10.61
C SER A 134 -66.76 17.28 9.75
N ALA A 135 -66.57 17.43 8.45
CA ALA A 135 -67.64 17.29 7.46
C ALA A 135 -67.46 15.92 6.80
N MET A 136 -67.82 14.87 7.54
CA MET A 136 -68.12 13.57 6.94
C MET A 136 -69.24 13.78 5.90
N PRO A 137 -69.12 13.30 4.65
CA PRO A 137 -70.27 13.20 3.77
C PRO A 137 -71.23 12.15 4.35
N THR A 138 -72.28 12.64 4.99
CA THR A 138 -73.40 11.84 5.51
C THR A 138 -74.14 11.21 4.34
N SER A 139 -73.83 9.96 4.02
CA SER A 139 -74.82 9.05 3.45
C SER A 139 -74.35 7.61 3.66
N ILE A 140 -74.92 6.96 4.67
CA ILE A 140 -75.55 5.63 4.58
C ILE A 140 -76.13 5.30 5.95
N ASN A 141 -77.42 5.01 5.92
CA ASN A 141 -78.29 4.67 7.05
C ASN A 141 -77.96 3.28 7.62
N SER A 142 -78.30 3.14 8.90
CA SER A 142 -78.58 1.91 9.66
C SER A 142 -77.43 0.90 9.86
N VAL A 143 -77.02 0.71 11.12
CA VAL A 143 -77.30 -0.49 11.93
C VAL A 143 -76.76 -0.32 13.36
N GLN A 144 -77.67 -0.51 14.31
CA GLN A 144 -77.57 -1.01 15.69
C GLN A 144 -76.45 -0.56 16.66
N SER A 145 -76.97 -0.01 17.75
CA SER A 145 -76.45 0.17 19.11
C SER A 145 -75.49 -0.90 19.65
N LEU A 146 -74.35 -0.43 20.18
CA LEU A 146 -73.50 -1.09 21.18
C LEU A 146 -73.12 -0.07 22.29
N PRO A 147 -72.76 -0.53 23.50
CA PRO A 147 -72.94 0.23 24.73
C PRO A 147 -71.81 1.22 25.04
N GLN A 148 -72.18 2.25 25.81
CA GLN A 148 -71.31 3.15 26.57
C GLN A 148 -70.24 2.36 27.34
N ALA A 149 -68.98 2.54 26.96
CA ALA A 149 -67.83 2.21 27.79
C ALA A 149 -66.73 3.25 27.60
N ALA A 150 -66.39 3.91 28.71
CA ALA A 150 -65.15 4.63 29.01
C ALA A 150 -64.69 5.71 28.01
N ALA A 151 -65.02 6.96 28.35
CA ALA A 151 -64.19 8.11 28.02
C ALA A 151 -62.82 7.98 28.71
N ALA A 152 -61.86 7.33 28.06
CA ALA A 152 -60.46 7.41 28.40
C ALA A 152 -59.82 8.50 27.54
N ALA A 153 -59.30 9.53 28.21
CA ALA A 153 -58.58 10.65 27.62
C ALA A 153 -57.52 10.16 26.63
N ILE A 154 -57.70 10.51 25.36
CA ILE A 154 -56.68 10.34 24.33
C ILE A 154 -55.57 11.36 24.67
N PRO A 155 -54.35 10.93 25.04
CA PRO A 155 -53.27 11.87 25.29
C PRO A 155 -52.92 12.59 23.98
N PRO A 156 -52.62 13.89 24.03
CA PRO A 156 -52.21 14.64 22.84
C PRO A 156 -51.00 13.97 22.18
N PRO A 157 -50.89 14.00 20.84
CA PRO A 157 -49.77 13.40 20.13
C PRO A 157 -48.46 13.98 20.67
N THR A 158 -47.59 13.09 21.12
CA THR A 158 -46.33 13.41 21.79
C THR A 158 -45.38 14.10 20.81
N SER A 159 -45.41 15.45 20.82
CA SER A 159 -44.60 16.40 20.04
C SER A 159 -43.07 16.25 20.20
N ILE A 160 -42.61 15.37 21.08
CA ILE A 160 -41.19 15.20 21.41
C ILE A 160 -40.42 14.46 20.29
N ASN A 161 -41.07 13.54 19.55
CA ASN A 161 -40.39 12.78 18.48
C ASN A 161 -40.08 13.61 17.23
N SER A 162 -40.92 14.60 16.88
CA SER A 162 -40.70 15.43 15.69
C SER A 162 -39.52 16.39 15.86
N MET A 163 -39.31 16.93 17.08
CA MET A 163 -38.19 17.81 17.37
C MET A 163 -36.84 17.05 17.29
N GLN A 164 -36.79 15.82 17.82
CA GLN A 164 -35.58 14.99 17.75
C GLN A 164 -35.26 14.58 16.30
N GLN A 165 -36.28 14.27 15.51
CA GLN A 165 -36.12 13.96 14.08
C GLN A 165 -35.63 15.18 13.28
N GLN A 166 -36.17 16.38 13.57
CA GLN A 166 -35.73 17.61 12.94
C GLN A 166 -34.28 17.96 13.30
N GLN A 167 -33.87 17.69 14.55
CA GLN A 167 -32.49 17.89 15.00
C GLN A 167 -31.52 16.91 14.30
N GLN A 168 -31.90 15.65 14.14
CA GLN A 168 -31.10 14.68 13.38
C GLN A 168 -30.95 15.09 11.91
N LEU A 169 -32.02 15.59 11.28
CA LEU A 169 -31.97 16.04 9.89
C LEU A 169 -31.03 17.25 9.71
N GLN A 170 -31.06 18.22 10.63
CA GLN A 170 -30.11 19.34 10.62
C GLN A 170 -28.67 18.86 10.75
N GLN A 171 -28.40 17.89 11.63
CA GLN A 171 -27.07 17.35 11.83
C GLN A 171 -26.56 16.63 10.57
N GLN A 172 -27.43 15.89 9.88
CA GLN A 172 -27.09 15.21 8.62
C GLN A 172 -26.79 16.21 7.49
N LEU A 173 -27.58 17.28 7.37
CA LEU A 173 -27.34 18.38 6.42
C LEU A 173 -25.99 19.08 6.67
N GLN A 174 -25.63 19.26 7.94
CA GLN A 174 -24.36 19.87 8.31
C GLN A 174 -23.17 18.98 7.95
N GLN A 175 -23.27 17.66 8.17
CA GLN A 175 -22.26 16.70 7.72
C GLN A 175 -22.11 16.69 6.20
N GLN A 176 -23.23 16.74 5.46
CA GLN A 176 -23.20 16.76 3.99
C GLN A 176 -22.53 18.04 3.46
N LYS A 177 -22.75 19.20 4.09
CA LYS A 177 -22.06 20.46 3.75
C LYS A 177 -20.55 20.36 3.97
N GLN A 178 -20.11 19.75 5.08
CA GLN A 178 -18.69 19.55 5.36
C GLN A 178 -18.03 18.63 4.32
N GLN A 179 -18.69 17.53 3.94
CA GLN A 179 -18.18 16.63 2.90
C GLN A 179 -18.02 17.34 1.54
N LYS A 180 -19.01 18.15 1.13
CA LYS A 180 -18.91 18.96 -0.10
C LYS A 180 -17.76 19.97 -0.05
N GLN A 181 -17.52 20.61 1.09
CA GLN A 181 -16.38 21.51 1.26
C GLN A 181 -15.04 20.77 1.13
N GLN A 182 -14.90 19.58 1.71
CA GLN A 182 -13.67 18.79 1.58
C GLN A 182 -13.43 18.36 0.12
N GLN A 183 -14.46 17.92 -0.60
CA GLN A 183 -14.34 17.58 -2.02
C GLN A 183 -13.91 18.78 -2.86
N HIS A 184 -14.48 19.96 -2.59
CA HIS A 184 -14.10 21.18 -3.29
C HIS A 184 -12.63 21.57 -3.04
N GLN A 185 -12.14 21.43 -1.80
CA GLN A 185 -10.73 21.69 -1.49
C GLN A 185 -9.79 20.71 -2.21
N LEU A 186 -10.16 19.43 -2.29
CA LEU A 186 -9.38 18.44 -3.02
C LEU A 186 -9.31 18.77 -4.52
N GLN A 187 -10.43 19.20 -5.11
CA GLN A 187 -10.48 19.60 -6.51
C GLN A 187 -9.60 20.83 -6.79
N GLN A 188 -9.65 21.86 -5.92
CA GLN A 188 -8.75 23.01 -6.04
C GLN A 188 -7.27 22.62 -5.91
N ARG A 189 -6.94 21.68 -5.02
CA ARG A 189 -5.56 21.19 -4.85
C ARG A 189 -5.07 20.48 -6.12
N GLN A 190 -5.92 19.66 -6.75
CA GLN A 190 -5.60 19.00 -8.02
C GLN A 190 -5.41 20.00 -9.16
N GLU A 191 -6.27 21.02 -9.27
CA GLU A 191 -6.13 22.04 -10.32
C GLU A 191 -4.82 22.84 -10.17
N ARG A 192 -4.42 23.15 -8.93
CA ARG A 192 -3.13 23.81 -8.66
C ARG A 192 -1.93 22.96 -9.09
N ILE A 193 -2.01 21.64 -8.90
CA ILE A 193 -0.96 20.71 -9.34
C ILE A 193 -0.89 20.71 -10.86
N GLN A 194 -2.02 20.63 -11.57
CA GLN A 194 -2.05 20.68 -13.03
C GLN A 194 -1.52 22.00 -13.59
N ARG A 195 -1.90 23.15 -13.01
CA ARG A 195 -1.36 24.46 -13.41
C ARG A 195 0.16 24.54 -13.24
N ARG A 196 0.70 24.00 -12.15
CA ARG A 196 2.16 23.95 -11.94
C ARG A 196 2.87 23.10 -12.99
N GLN A 197 2.27 21.98 -13.40
CA GLN A 197 2.83 21.13 -14.46
C GLN A 197 2.79 21.80 -15.84
N GLN A 198 1.80 22.66 -16.11
CA GLN A 198 1.72 23.39 -17.38
C GLN A 198 2.67 24.60 -17.45
N GLN A 199 3.03 25.20 -16.30
CA GLN A 199 3.94 26.36 -16.24
C GLN A 199 5.42 25.98 -16.27
N SER A 200 5.80 24.70 -16.22
CA SER A 200 7.19 24.25 -16.26
C SER A 200 7.72 23.93 -17.67
N LEU A 201 7.44 24.78 -18.67
CA LEU A 201 8.10 24.72 -19.99
C LEU A 201 9.27 25.74 -20.03
N PRO A 202 10.49 25.33 -20.44
CA PRO A 202 11.69 26.15 -20.28
C PRO A 202 11.79 27.26 -21.32
N GLN A 203 11.69 28.51 -20.86
CA GLN A 203 12.04 29.70 -21.62
C GLN A 203 13.47 30.13 -21.25
N ALA A 204 14.47 29.38 -21.71
CA ALA A 204 15.88 29.77 -21.57
C ALA A 204 16.74 29.14 -22.67
N ALA A 205 16.60 29.66 -23.89
CA ALA A 205 17.59 29.49 -24.94
C ALA A 205 17.99 30.90 -25.42
N ALA A 206 19.27 31.23 -25.23
CA ALA A 206 20.10 32.14 -26.03
C ALA A 206 21.02 33.03 -25.16
N ALA A 207 22.24 32.56 -24.92
CA ALA A 207 23.47 33.36 -24.98
C ALA A 207 24.68 32.43 -24.85
N ALA A 208 25.72 32.68 -25.64
CA ALA A 208 26.83 31.77 -25.92
C ALA A 208 28.19 32.28 -25.39
N ILE A 209 29.14 31.32 -25.18
CA ILE A 209 30.64 31.43 -25.10
C ILE A 209 31.25 31.90 -23.75
N PRO A 210 32.49 31.53 -23.28
CA PRO A 210 33.47 30.40 -23.50
C PRO A 210 33.87 29.65 -22.17
N PRO A 211 34.84 28.68 -22.16
CA PRO A 211 35.00 27.74 -21.05
C PRO A 211 35.95 28.26 -19.97
N THR A 212 35.43 28.41 -18.76
CA THR A 212 36.21 28.52 -17.54
C THR A 212 35.65 27.54 -16.53
N HIS A 213 36.54 26.73 -15.96
CA HIS A 213 36.28 25.79 -14.87
C HIS A 213 35.36 26.40 -13.81
N THR A 214 34.08 26.05 -13.87
CA THR A 214 33.10 26.40 -12.84
C THR A 214 32.65 25.11 -12.17
N LEU A 215 32.92 25.08 -10.86
CA LEU A 215 32.18 24.33 -9.86
C LEU A 215 30.72 24.25 -10.31
N HIS A 216 30.25 23.03 -10.59
CA HIS A 216 28.87 22.72 -10.89
C HIS A 216 27.97 23.42 -9.87
N THR A 217 27.40 24.54 -10.28
CA THR A 217 26.33 25.22 -9.56
C THR A 217 25.12 24.32 -9.78
N ARG A 218 24.93 23.41 -8.83
CA ARG A 218 24.02 22.27 -8.86
C ARG A 218 22.57 22.78 -8.77
N GLY A 219 22.05 23.30 -9.88
CA GLY A 219 20.64 23.60 -10.10
C GLY A 219 19.88 22.41 -10.68
N GLY A 220 20.15 21.19 -10.20
CA GLY A 220 19.34 20.00 -10.47
C GLY A 220 18.63 19.62 -9.18
N GLY A 221 17.35 19.24 -9.25
CA GLY A 221 16.54 18.86 -8.08
C GLY A 221 17.34 17.93 -7.15
N GLU A 222 17.42 18.30 -5.89
CA GLU A 222 18.33 17.74 -4.87
C GLU A 222 18.07 16.24 -4.55
N TRP A 223 17.17 15.57 -5.27
CA TRP A 223 16.61 14.27 -4.90
C TRP A 223 16.56 13.23 -6.04
N ASP A 224 17.22 13.46 -7.17
CA ASP A 224 17.25 12.50 -8.27
C ASP A 224 18.47 11.56 -8.14
N ILE A 225 18.24 10.36 -7.61
CA ILE A 225 19.24 9.26 -7.69
C ILE A 225 19.31 8.83 -9.16
N SER A 226 20.45 9.10 -9.79
CA SER A 226 20.69 8.78 -11.19
C SER A 226 21.00 7.30 -11.39
N ASP A 227 20.87 6.79 -12.61
CA ASP A 227 21.24 5.41 -12.92
C ASP A 227 22.73 5.15 -12.68
N ALA A 228 23.57 6.18 -12.85
CA ALA A 228 24.99 6.11 -12.51
C ALA A 228 25.22 5.94 -11.00
N ASP A 229 24.40 6.56 -10.14
CA ASP A 229 24.49 6.36 -8.69
C ASP A 229 24.05 4.96 -8.28
N ILE A 230 23.04 4.40 -8.96
CA ILE A 230 22.57 3.03 -8.74
C ILE A 230 23.66 2.02 -9.15
N GLU A 231 24.23 2.18 -10.34
CA GLU A 231 25.32 1.32 -10.84
C GLU A 231 26.57 1.45 -9.95
N LYS A 232 26.88 2.65 -9.46
CA LYS A 232 27.97 2.85 -8.49
C LYS A 232 27.70 2.07 -7.20
N PHE A 233 26.50 2.15 -6.65
CA PHE A 233 26.15 1.41 -5.44
C PHE A 233 26.18 -0.11 -5.66
N TYR A 234 25.70 -0.58 -6.81
CA TYR A 234 25.82 -1.97 -7.23
C TYR A 234 27.29 -2.42 -7.33
N ALA A 235 28.15 -1.59 -7.93
CA ALA A 235 29.58 -1.85 -8.04
C ALA A 235 30.26 -1.90 -6.67
N GLU A 236 29.92 -0.98 -5.75
CA GLU A 236 30.41 -1.02 -4.36
C GLU A 236 30.02 -2.33 -3.65
N LEU A 237 28.81 -2.81 -3.89
CA LEU A 237 28.32 -4.07 -3.32
C LEU A 237 28.94 -5.32 -3.95
N THR A 238 29.46 -5.26 -5.18
CA THR A 238 29.94 -6.47 -5.90
C THR A 238 31.45 -6.50 -6.10
N THR A 239 32.13 -5.36 -6.02
CA THR A 239 33.58 -5.28 -6.21
C THR A 239 34.30 -5.87 -5.00
N GLY A 240 35.14 -6.87 -5.26
CA GLY A 240 35.96 -7.53 -4.22
C GLY A 240 35.17 -8.38 -3.22
N GLY A 241 33.86 -8.55 -3.41
CA GLY A 241 33.06 -9.43 -2.57
C GLY A 241 33.27 -10.90 -2.92
N LYS A 242 33.02 -11.77 -1.95
CA LYS A 242 33.15 -13.23 -2.10
C LYS A 242 31.81 -13.91 -2.43
N GLY A 243 30.73 -13.14 -2.48
CA GLY A 243 29.39 -13.68 -2.60
C GLY A 243 28.94 -14.50 -1.40
N GLY A 244 27.87 -15.27 -1.62
CA GLY A 244 27.35 -16.24 -0.67
C GLY A 244 26.52 -15.61 0.44
N ASP A 245 26.43 -16.32 1.56
CA ASP A 245 25.56 -15.97 2.68
C ASP A 245 26.16 -14.87 3.58
N PRO A 246 25.31 -14.04 4.22
CA PRO A 246 25.79 -13.08 5.20
C PRO A 246 26.40 -13.78 6.43
N PRO A 247 27.29 -13.11 7.17
CA PRO A 247 27.85 -13.67 8.40
C PRO A 247 26.76 -14.06 9.40
N LYS A 248 26.93 -15.21 10.07
CA LYS A 248 25.91 -15.80 10.97
C LYS A 248 25.40 -14.83 12.04
N GLU A 249 26.31 -14.13 12.68
CA GLU A 249 26.01 -13.24 13.81
C GLU A 249 25.64 -11.82 13.34
N SER A 250 25.45 -11.61 12.04
CA SER A 250 25.11 -10.30 11.52
C SER A 250 23.62 -9.98 11.69
N VAL A 251 23.33 -8.71 11.97
CA VAL A 251 21.96 -8.19 12.02
C VAL A 251 21.24 -8.42 10.69
N VAL A 252 21.93 -8.20 9.57
CA VAL A 252 21.38 -8.41 8.21
C VAL A 252 20.99 -9.88 8.02
N GLY A 253 21.86 -10.83 8.35
CA GLY A 253 21.55 -12.26 8.25
C GLY A 253 20.36 -12.65 9.11
N GLY A 254 20.30 -12.16 10.35
CA GLY A 254 19.16 -12.40 11.24
C GLY A 254 17.83 -11.84 10.71
N LEU A 255 17.85 -10.64 10.11
CA LEU A 255 16.67 -10.03 9.50
C LEU A 255 16.23 -10.79 8.24
N ILE A 256 17.18 -11.20 7.40
CA ILE A 256 16.90 -11.99 6.19
C ILE A 256 16.20 -13.30 6.58
N VAL A 257 16.72 -14.04 7.56
CA VAL A 257 16.08 -15.28 8.02
C VAL A 257 14.67 -15.01 8.55
N LYS A 258 14.49 -14.02 9.42
CA LYS A 258 13.18 -13.72 10.01
C LYS A 258 12.12 -13.33 8.97
N PHE A 259 12.52 -12.71 7.87
CA PHE A 259 11.60 -12.21 6.86
C PHE A 259 11.43 -13.15 5.66
N PHE A 260 12.48 -13.88 5.27
CA PHE A 260 12.47 -14.68 4.03
C PHE A 260 12.48 -16.19 4.24
N HIS A 261 12.60 -16.67 5.48
CA HIS A 261 12.46 -18.11 5.78
C HIS A 261 10.98 -18.55 5.84
N GLY A 262 10.04 -17.61 5.93
CA GLY A 262 8.60 -17.92 5.86
C GLY A 262 8.13 -18.21 4.44
N GLU A 263 6.82 -18.35 4.31
CA GLU A 263 6.18 -18.63 3.02
C GLU A 263 5.41 -17.39 2.54
N PHE A 264 5.65 -17.00 1.30
CA PHE A 264 4.95 -15.90 0.64
C PHE A 264 3.76 -16.48 -0.12
N THR A 265 2.55 -16.20 0.33
CA THR A 265 1.31 -16.66 -0.30
C THR A 265 0.51 -15.48 -0.83
N PRO A 266 -0.42 -15.69 -1.78
CA PRO A 266 -1.30 -14.61 -2.25
C PRO A 266 -2.14 -13.95 -1.13
N GLN A 267 -2.36 -14.65 -0.02
CA GLN A 267 -3.09 -14.12 1.15
C GLN A 267 -2.20 -13.32 2.10
N GLY A 268 -0.88 -13.40 1.97
CA GLY A 268 0.06 -12.71 2.84
C GLY A 268 1.35 -13.49 3.10
N PHE A 269 2.18 -12.95 3.99
CA PHE A 269 3.37 -13.64 4.47
C PHE A 269 3.04 -14.51 5.68
N LYS A 270 3.29 -15.82 5.56
CA LYS A 270 3.20 -16.76 6.67
C LYS A 270 4.57 -16.91 7.33
N ARG A 271 4.69 -16.38 8.54
CA ARG A 271 5.92 -16.47 9.34
C ARG A 271 6.28 -17.94 9.60
N TYR A 272 7.58 -18.25 9.55
CA TYR A 272 8.07 -19.54 10.02
C TYR A 272 7.83 -19.65 11.53
N ALA A 273 7.11 -20.71 11.93
CA ALA A 273 6.74 -20.97 13.32
C ALA A 273 7.58 -22.06 13.98
N GLY A 274 8.55 -22.64 13.26
CA GLY A 274 9.42 -23.69 13.80
C GLY A 274 10.56 -23.14 14.66
N HIS A 275 11.31 -24.05 15.26
CA HIS A 275 12.55 -23.70 15.94
C HIS A 275 13.70 -23.51 14.94
N TRP A 276 14.53 -22.50 15.18
CA TRP A 276 15.76 -22.27 14.44
C TRP A 276 16.80 -23.34 14.76
N LYS A 277 17.60 -23.72 13.76
CA LYS A 277 18.50 -24.88 13.78
C LYS A 277 19.95 -24.52 14.08
N GLY A 278 20.21 -23.33 14.62
CA GLY A 278 21.54 -22.91 15.05
C GLY A 278 21.96 -23.50 16.39
N PRO A 279 23.27 -23.52 16.69
CA PRO A 279 23.78 -23.72 18.04
C PRO A 279 23.86 -22.37 18.78
N PRO A 280 23.34 -22.26 20.04
CA PRO A 280 22.50 -23.24 20.74
C PRO A 280 21.11 -23.39 20.09
N PRO A 281 20.43 -24.55 20.28
CA PRO A 281 19.11 -24.80 19.70
C PRO A 281 18.12 -23.65 19.98
N GLY A 282 17.37 -23.26 18.95
CA GLY A 282 16.48 -22.09 19.03
C GLY A 282 17.11 -20.78 18.55
N ASN A 283 18.41 -20.74 18.28
CA ASN A 283 19.06 -19.60 17.62
C ASN A 283 19.18 -19.79 16.11
N ILE A 284 19.28 -18.70 15.36
CA ILE A 284 19.51 -18.73 13.91
C ILE A 284 20.89 -19.32 13.60
N GLY A 285 20.92 -20.36 12.78
CA GLY A 285 22.12 -21.05 12.32
C GLY A 285 22.41 -20.82 10.84
N LYS A 286 23.58 -21.30 10.40
CA LYS A 286 23.98 -21.25 8.97
C LYS A 286 22.95 -21.90 8.05
N LYS A 287 22.30 -22.99 8.49
CA LYS A 287 21.25 -23.68 7.72
C LYS A 287 20.00 -22.81 7.54
N ASP A 288 19.60 -22.08 8.59
CA ASP A 288 18.44 -21.19 8.50
C ASP A 288 18.77 -19.97 7.62
N ILE A 289 20.01 -19.50 7.66
CA ILE A 289 20.51 -18.42 6.78
C ILE A 289 20.45 -18.82 5.32
N ALA A 290 20.94 -20.01 4.96
CA ALA A 290 20.85 -20.50 3.59
C ALA A 290 19.40 -20.52 3.08
N VAL A 291 18.46 -21.02 3.90
CA VAL A 291 17.01 -21.03 3.56
C VAL A 291 16.46 -19.61 3.41
N GLY A 292 16.81 -18.70 4.33
CA GLY A 292 16.40 -17.29 4.23
C GLY A 292 16.98 -16.60 3.00
N MET A 293 18.22 -16.92 2.62
CA MET A 293 18.89 -16.39 1.43
C MET A 293 18.25 -16.90 0.14
N ASP A 294 17.89 -18.18 0.08
CA ASP A 294 17.14 -18.73 -1.05
C ASP A 294 15.77 -18.04 -1.19
N GLY A 295 15.06 -17.84 -0.08
CA GLY A 295 13.81 -17.09 -0.05
C GLY A 295 13.98 -15.64 -0.51
N LEU A 296 15.03 -14.95 -0.05
CA LEU A 296 15.36 -13.60 -0.48
C LEU A 296 15.64 -13.53 -1.98
N LYS A 297 16.44 -14.45 -2.53
CA LYS A 297 16.74 -14.51 -3.97
C LYS A 297 15.49 -14.70 -4.81
N VAL A 298 14.61 -15.60 -4.41
CA VAL A 298 13.31 -15.83 -5.07
C VAL A 298 12.48 -14.55 -5.07
N GLN A 299 12.36 -13.90 -3.91
CA GLN A 299 11.61 -12.66 -3.79
C GLN A 299 12.28 -11.48 -4.52
N MET A 300 13.60 -11.42 -4.62
CA MET A 300 14.26 -10.36 -5.41
C MET A 300 14.02 -10.55 -6.92
N LYS A 301 13.97 -11.79 -7.42
CA LYS A 301 13.62 -12.05 -8.82
C LYS A 301 12.18 -11.67 -9.13
N ASN A 302 11.25 -12.09 -8.28
CA ASN A 302 9.82 -11.84 -8.45
C ASN A 302 9.15 -11.50 -7.11
N PRO A 303 9.23 -10.22 -6.68
CA PRO A 303 8.77 -9.84 -5.35
C PRO A 303 7.25 -9.87 -5.27
N MET A 304 6.72 -10.62 -4.31
CA MET A 304 5.28 -10.67 -4.04
C MET A 304 4.81 -9.44 -3.26
N PHE A 305 5.65 -8.91 -2.37
CA PHE A 305 5.38 -7.69 -1.62
C PHE A 305 6.48 -6.66 -1.91
N VAL A 306 6.10 -5.56 -2.55
CA VAL A 306 6.98 -4.45 -2.90
C VAL A 306 6.47 -3.19 -2.20
N THR A 307 7.33 -2.54 -1.43
CA THR A 307 7.01 -1.25 -0.82
C THR A 307 7.17 -0.15 -1.85
N LYS A 308 6.26 0.82 -1.85
CA LYS A 308 6.37 2.01 -2.70
C LYS A 308 7.57 2.86 -2.28
N GLY A 309 8.35 3.31 -3.25
CA GLY A 309 9.47 4.21 -3.06
C GLY A 309 9.46 5.31 -4.12
N GLY A 310 10.64 5.85 -4.43
CA GLY A 310 10.78 6.99 -5.34
C GLY A 310 10.51 8.34 -4.69
N VAL A 311 10.76 9.40 -5.48
CA VAL A 311 10.45 10.83 -5.23
C VAL A 311 11.05 11.53 -3.99
N GLY A 312 12.06 10.98 -3.33
CA GLY A 312 12.80 11.74 -2.31
C GLY A 312 12.16 11.76 -0.91
N TYR A 313 12.87 12.35 0.06
CA TYR A 313 12.44 12.35 1.46
C TYR A 313 11.28 13.34 1.71
N GLY A 314 10.30 12.95 2.52
CA GLY A 314 9.20 13.82 2.94
C GLY A 314 8.15 14.09 1.86
N VAL A 315 8.17 13.33 0.76
CA VAL A 315 7.19 13.46 -0.33
C VAL A 315 5.92 12.67 -0.03
N ASP A 316 4.81 13.23 -0.47
CA ASP A 316 3.46 12.65 -0.39
C ASP A 316 3.46 11.21 -0.90
N GLU A 317 2.92 10.27 -0.11
CA GLU A 317 2.83 8.84 -0.44
C GLU A 317 2.15 8.58 -1.80
N THR A 318 1.29 9.50 -2.25
CA THR A 318 0.61 9.42 -3.55
C THR A 318 1.55 9.56 -4.75
N LEU A 319 2.73 10.15 -4.56
CA LEU A 319 3.74 10.33 -5.60
C LEU A 319 4.74 9.16 -5.64
N LYS A 320 4.76 8.32 -4.61
CA LYS A 320 5.61 7.14 -4.58
C LYS A 320 5.11 6.07 -5.55
N VAL A 321 6.05 5.44 -6.24
CA VAL A 321 5.77 4.41 -7.23
C VAL A 321 6.20 3.04 -6.70
N VAL A 322 5.51 1.99 -7.16
CA VAL A 322 5.88 0.61 -6.82
C VAL A 322 7.15 0.20 -7.58
N ASP A 323 7.26 0.65 -8.83
CA ASP A 323 8.29 0.30 -9.79
C ASP A 323 8.64 1.56 -10.60
N ASP A 324 9.93 1.91 -10.67
CA ASP A 324 10.41 3.05 -11.44
C ASP A 324 10.81 2.68 -12.88
N GLY A 325 10.64 1.41 -13.27
CA GLY A 325 10.93 0.91 -14.61
C GLY A 325 12.41 0.74 -14.91
N LYS A 326 13.30 0.97 -13.93
CA LYS A 326 14.76 0.91 -14.14
C LYS A 326 15.31 -0.52 -14.09
N GLY A 327 14.50 -1.51 -13.74
CA GLY A 327 14.89 -2.92 -13.70
C GLY A 327 15.77 -3.31 -12.51
N TRP A 328 15.79 -2.50 -11.45
CA TRP A 328 16.51 -2.77 -10.21
C TRP A 328 15.57 -3.24 -9.12
N VAL A 329 16.05 -4.19 -8.31
CA VAL A 329 15.38 -4.62 -7.08
C VAL A 329 16.30 -4.35 -5.89
N TRP A 330 15.71 -3.80 -4.83
CA TRP A 330 16.43 -3.33 -3.66
C TRP A 330 15.98 -4.10 -2.43
N LEU A 331 16.93 -4.36 -1.53
CA LEU A 331 16.64 -4.67 -0.14
C LEU A 331 17.05 -3.46 0.70
N ALA A 332 16.11 -2.88 1.43
CA ALA A 332 16.40 -1.73 2.30
C ALA A 332 15.94 -1.97 3.72
N ALA A 333 16.66 -1.39 4.68
CA ALA A 333 16.29 -1.35 6.08
C ALA A 333 15.53 -0.08 6.44
N GLU A 334 14.53 -0.23 7.30
CA GLU A 334 13.75 0.87 7.86
C GLU A 334 13.76 0.78 9.40
N MET A 335 14.00 1.94 10.03
CA MET A 335 13.74 2.10 11.45
C MET A 335 12.34 2.67 11.67
N SER A 336 11.46 1.86 12.23
CA SER A 336 10.13 2.26 12.67
C SER A 336 10.02 2.19 14.19
N PRO A 337 8.98 2.78 14.83
CA PRO A 337 8.70 2.56 16.25
C PRO A 337 8.59 1.07 16.64
N GLY A 338 8.26 0.19 15.69
CA GLY A 338 8.19 -1.26 15.88
C GLY A 338 9.55 -1.97 15.82
N GLY A 339 10.64 -1.25 15.66
CA GLY A 339 11.97 -1.81 15.52
C GLY A 339 12.46 -1.85 14.07
N LEU A 340 13.59 -2.51 13.87
CA LEU A 340 14.30 -2.58 12.60
C LEU A 340 13.66 -3.65 11.71
N ALA A 341 13.27 -3.25 10.52
CA ALA A 341 12.71 -4.12 9.50
C ALA A 341 13.52 -4.01 8.19
N ILE A 342 13.32 -4.99 7.31
CA ILE A 342 13.80 -4.96 5.93
C ILE A 342 12.62 -5.13 4.98
N GLU A 343 12.72 -4.51 3.81
CA GLU A 343 11.68 -4.48 2.79
C GLU A 343 12.27 -4.52 1.39
N LEU A 344 11.48 -4.98 0.42
CA LEU A 344 11.85 -5.01 -0.98
C LEU A 344 11.23 -3.84 -1.75
N PHE A 345 12.00 -3.30 -2.69
CA PHE A 345 11.55 -2.22 -3.57
C PHE A 345 11.92 -2.52 -5.02
N LYS A 346 11.07 -2.10 -5.96
CA LYS A 346 11.41 -1.98 -7.39
C LYS A 346 11.65 -0.53 -7.83
N SER A 347 11.64 0.38 -6.86
CA SER A 347 11.97 1.79 -7.03
C SER A 347 13.02 2.18 -6.01
N VAL A 348 13.77 3.25 -6.25
CA VAL A 348 14.76 3.75 -5.29
C VAL A 348 14.16 3.95 -3.88
N PRO A 349 14.71 3.31 -2.82
CA PRO A 349 14.11 3.32 -1.48
C PRO A 349 14.46 4.60 -0.68
N PHE A 350 13.99 5.75 -1.15
CA PHE A 350 14.26 7.05 -0.50
C PHE A 350 13.81 7.09 0.97
N GLY A 351 14.63 7.72 1.80
CA GLY A 351 14.41 7.81 3.25
C GLY A 351 14.66 6.51 4.01
N LYS A 352 14.98 5.42 3.32
CA LYS A 352 15.34 4.13 3.90
C LYS A 352 16.80 3.81 3.58
N ARG A 353 17.36 2.84 4.30
CA ARG A 353 18.77 2.46 4.11
C ARG A 353 18.88 1.31 3.14
N ALA A 354 19.30 1.58 1.90
CA ALA A 354 19.63 0.52 0.95
C ALA A 354 20.74 -0.40 1.52
N LEU A 355 20.46 -1.69 1.57
CA LEU A 355 21.39 -2.73 2.00
C LEU A 355 21.96 -3.46 0.80
N LEU A 356 21.10 -3.85 -0.14
CA LEU A 356 21.44 -4.56 -1.37
C LEU A 356 20.71 -3.91 -2.54
N VAL A 357 21.32 -3.95 -3.73
CA VAL A 357 20.66 -3.70 -5.00
C VAL A 357 21.10 -4.76 -6.00
N ALA A 358 20.19 -5.27 -6.81
CA ALA A 358 20.48 -6.23 -7.87
C ALA A 358 19.71 -5.88 -9.14
N LYS A 359 20.28 -6.23 -10.31
CA LYS A 359 19.54 -6.24 -11.56
C LYS A 359 18.47 -7.31 -11.46
N GLN A 360 17.21 -6.96 -11.67
CA GLN A 360 16.11 -7.91 -11.52
C GLN A 360 16.24 -9.10 -12.48
N SER A 361 16.82 -8.86 -13.67
CA SER A 361 17.11 -9.88 -14.68
C SER A 361 18.24 -10.83 -14.29
N ASP A 362 19.14 -10.44 -13.38
CA ASP A 362 20.28 -11.25 -12.94
C ASP A 362 20.59 -11.04 -11.45
N VAL A 363 19.67 -11.51 -10.62
CA VAL A 363 19.81 -11.46 -9.16
C VAL A 363 20.97 -12.36 -8.68
N GLU A 364 21.24 -13.46 -9.38
CA GLU A 364 22.29 -14.40 -8.96
C GLU A 364 23.68 -13.80 -9.09
N GLU A 365 23.94 -13.00 -10.13
CA GLU A 365 25.22 -12.29 -10.27
C GLU A 365 25.55 -11.50 -9.01
N MET A 366 24.59 -10.72 -8.49
CA MET A 366 24.79 -9.92 -7.29
C MET A 366 25.18 -10.79 -6.09
N PHE A 367 24.42 -11.86 -5.81
CA PHE A 367 24.70 -12.72 -4.65
C PHE A 367 25.95 -13.59 -4.83
N SER A 368 26.40 -13.83 -6.05
CA SER A 368 27.69 -14.49 -6.31
C SER A 368 28.89 -13.61 -6.02
N LYS A 369 28.70 -12.28 -5.97
CA LYS A 369 29.77 -11.28 -5.82
C LYS A 369 29.59 -10.37 -4.61
N VAL A 370 28.49 -10.50 -3.85
CA VAL A 370 28.16 -9.55 -2.78
C VAL A 370 29.29 -9.40 -1.77
N ASN A 371 29.58 -8.15 -1.44
CA ASN A 371 30.48 -7.71 -0.41
C ASN A 371 29.67 -7.38 0.84
N TRP A 372 29.51 -8.38 1.71
CA TRP A 372 28.73 -8.24 2.94
C TRP A 372 29.26 -7.15 3.87
N ALA A 373 30.55 -6.80 3.82
CA ALA A 373 31.07 -5.71 4.65
C ALA A 373 30.42 -4.36 4.30
N VAL A 374 30.13 -4.11 3.02
CA VAL A 374 29.45 -2.89 2.57
C VAL A 374 28.00 -2.89 3.03
N ALA A 375 27.27 -3.99 2.84
CA ALA A 375 25.89 -4.13 3.29
C ALA A 375 25.77 -3.96 4.83
N LEU A 376 26.72 -4.53 5.58
CA LEU A 376 26.78 -4.40 7.03
C LEU A 376 27.12 -2.97 7.48
N GLY A 377 28.10 -2.33 6.84
CA GLY A 377 28.41 -0.93 7.12
C GLY A 377 27.22 0.00 6.84
N ASN A 378 26.34 -0.35 5.91
CA ASN A 378 25.13 0.42 5.64
C ASN A 378 24.07 0.25 6.73
N ILE A 379 23.84 -0.96 7.24
CA ILE A 379 22.87 -1.14 8.36
C ILE A 379 23.35 -0.43 9.63
N GLU A 380 24.66 -0.37 9.87
CA GLU A 380 25.22 0.33 11.03
C GLU A 380 24.93 1.83 11.02
N LYS A 381 24.94 2.46 9.85
CA LYS A 381 24.54 3.86 9.67
C LYS A 381 23.07 4.11 10.05
N THR A 382 22.22 3.09 10.00
CA THR A 382 20.81 3.19 10.41
C THR A 382 20.68 3.31 11.93
N PHE A 383 21.62 2.76 12.70
CA PHE A 383 21.65 2.89 14.16
C PHE A 383 22.25 4.21 14.65
N GLY A 384 22.45 5.18 13.76
CA GLY A 384 23.05 6.48 14.06
C GLY A 384 24.58 6.50 13.95
N GLY A 385 25.24 5.34 13.86
CA GLY A 385 26.70 5.29 13.95
C GLY A 385 27.26 6.01 15.20
N PRO A 386 28.58 6.08 15.37
CA PRO A 386 29.18 6.80 16.50
C PRO A 386 29.04 8.33 16.42
N LEU A 387 28.51 8.89 15.32
CA LEU A 387 28.54 10.34 15.02
C LEU A 387 27.17 11.02 14.97
N ILE A 388 26.05 10.28 14.90
CA ILE A 388 24.72 10.91 14.92
C ILE A 388 24.27 11.03 16.37
N LYS A 389 24.29 12.25 16.90
CA LYS A 389 23.57 12.59 18.13
C LYS A 389 22.09 12.32 17.91
N GLN A 390 21.53 11.31 18.58
CA GLN A 390 20.09 11.16 18.70
C GLN A 390 19.54 12.45 19.33
N ARG A 391 18.62 13.12 18.64
CA ARG A 391 17.98 14.35 19.10
C ARG A 391 16.76 14.04 19.95
#